data_AF-A0A920MT30-F1
#
_entry.id   AF-A0A920MT30-F1
#
_cell.length_a   1.000
_cell.length_b   1.000
_cell.length_c   1.000
_cell.angle_alpha   90.00
_cell.angle_beta   90.00
_cell.angle_gamma   90.00
#
_symmetry.space_group_name_H-M   'P 1'
#
loop_
_entity.id
_entity.type
_entity.pdbx_description
1 polymer ?
#
loop_
_entity_poly.entity_id
_entity_poly.type
_entity_poly.pdbx_seq_one_letter_code
_entity_poly.pdbx_strand_id
1 'polypeptide(L)'
;MASFLPLSVLLASRLLAPRNPTAAKQDPYECGITSSQEPPERFPVRFFLVGMIFIVFDVEIIFMYPWAVTFREIGLFGLVAMLIFSFAVFESFSLYHRQWSS
;
A
#
# COMPACT_ATOMS: atom_id res chain seq x y z
N MET A 1 2.89 23.11 -8.55
CA MET A 1 1.56 23.53 -9.07
C MET A 1 0.44 22.57 -8.66
N ALA A 2 0.62 21.24 -8.71
CA ALA A 2 -0.43 20.27 -8.38
C ALA A 2 -1.02 20.39 -6.95
N SER A 3 -0.20 20.75 -5.95
CA SER A 3 -0.64 20.82 -4.55
C SER A 3 -1.45 22.07 -4.19
N PHE A 4 -1.49 23.08 -5.07
CA PHE A 4 -2.18 24.35 -4.77
C PHE A 4 -3.70 24.26 -4.90
N LEU A 5 -4.19 23.41 -5.80
CA LEU A 5 -5.62 23.18 -6.01
C LEU A 5 -6.34 22.58 -4.79
N PRO A 6 -5.88 21.48 -4.17
CA PRO A 6 -6.57 20.95 -2.99
C PRO A 6 -6.52 21.94 -1.83
N LEU A 7 -5.42 22.69 -1.69
CA LEU A 7 -5.27 23.68 -0.62
C LEU A 7 -6.23 24.86 -0.80
N SER A 8 -6.38 25.37 -2.02
CA SER A 8 -7.29 26.48 -2.31
C SER A 8 -8.76 26.08 -2.12
N VAL A 9 -9.14 24.86 -2.51
CA VAL A 9 -10.48 24.31 -2.32
C VAL A 9 -10.80 24.13 -0.84
N LEU A 10 -9.85 23.62 -0.04
CA LEU A 10 -10.02 23.51 1.42
C LEU A 10 -10.16 24.88 2.09
N LEU A 11 -9.38 25.89 1.66
CA LEU A 11 -9.51 27.26 2.15
C LEU A 11 -10.86 27.88 1.80
N ALA A 12 -11.29 27.74 0.53
CA ALA A 12 -12.57 28.24 0.07
C ALA A 12 -13.73 27.55 0.81
N SER A 13 -13.68 26.24 1.00
CA SER A 13 -14.65 25.49 1.78
C SER A 13 -14.71 25.98 3.24
N ARG A 14 -13.56 26.24 3.88
CA ARG A 14 -13.50 26.78 5.26
C ARG A 14 -14.10 28.18 5.40
N LEU A 15 -14.05 29.00 4.36
CA LEU A 15 -14.52 30.40 4.35
C LEU A 15 -15.99 30.54 3.94
N LEU A 16 -16.44 29.77 2.95
CA LEU A 16 -17.79 29.87 2.38
C LEU A 16 -18.79 28.90 3.02
N ALA A 17 -18.35 27.81 3.69
CA ALA A 17 -19.27 26.82 4.24
C ALA A 17 -19.99 27.30 5.53
N PRO A 18 -21.32 27.12 5.63
CA PRO A 18 -22.05 27.38 6.86
C PRO A 18 -21.61 26.45 7.99
N ARG A 19 -21.10 27.01 9.09
CA ARG A 19 -20.69 26.25 10.27
C ARG A 19 -21.87 26.10 11.24
N ASN A 20 -22.49 24.92 11.23
CA ASN A 20 -23.50 24.53 12.23
C ASN A 20 -23.03 23.28 12.98
N PRO A 21 -22.03 23.40 13.90
CA PRO A 21 -21.59 22.31 14.73
C PRO A 21 -22.69 21.95 15.73
N THR A 22 -23.07 20.68 15.75
CA THR A 22 -24.04 20.09 16.69
C THR A 22 -23.37 18.86 17.27
N ALA A 23 -23.58 18.54 18.55
CA ALA A 23 -22.97 17.36 19.19
C ALA A 23 -23.15 16.10 18.34
N ALA A 24 -24.38 15.85 17.88
CA ALA A 24 -24.71 14.73 16.98
C ALA A 24 -24.02 14.74 15.60
N LYS A 25 -23.47 15.87 15.14
CA LYS A 25 -22.68 15.96 13.89
C LYS A 25 -21.18 15.75 14.12
N GLN A 26 -20.74 15.86 15.37
CA GLN A 26 -19.34 15.67 15.76
C GLN A 26 -19.08 14.24 16.23
N ASP A 27 -20.13 13.51 16.60
CA ASP A 27 -20.05 12.10 16.95
C ASP A 27 -19.91 11.20 15.70
N PRO A 28 -19.14 10.10 15.77
CA PRO A 28 -19.09 9.09 14.73
C PRO A 28 -20.48 8.55 14.39
N TYR A 29 -20.75 8.34 13.10
CA TYR A 29 -22.03 7.78 12.66
C TYR A 29 -22.12 6.28 13.01
N GLU A 30 -22.91 5.92 14.03
CA GLU A 30 -23.03 4.53 14.52
C GLU A 30 -24.39 3.86 14.18
N CYS A 31 -25.05 4.23 13.07
CA CYS A 31 -26.35 3.64 12.67
C CYS A 31 -27.48 3.73 13.73
N GLY A 32 -27.35 4.60 14.75
CA GLY A 32 -28.36 4.78 15.81
C GLY A 32 -28.25 3.83 17.00
N ILE A 33 -27.23 2.97 17.06
CA ILE A 33 -26.89 2.20 18.25
C ILE A 33 -25.61 2.81 18.85
N THR A 34 -25.65 3.22 20.11
CA THR A 34 -24.43 3.62 20.80
C THR A 34 -23.66 2.35 21.17
N SER A 35 -22.45 2.20 20.63
CA SER A 35 -21.60 1.08 20.97
C SER A 35 -21.21 1.18 22.45
N SER A 36 -21.76 0.30 23.28
CA SER A 36 -21.49 0.25 24.74
C SER A 36 -20.21 -0.55 25.08
N GLN A 37 -19.55 -1.09 24.06
CA GLN A 37 -18.41 -1.99 24.19
C GLN A 37 -17.38 -1.59 23.14
N GLU A 38 -16.12 -1.47 23.56
CA GLU A 38 -14.98 -1.32 22.65
C GLU A 38 -15.05 -2.43 21.59
N PRO A 39 -15.00 -2.11 20.28
CA PRO A 39 -14.93 -3.13 19.25
C PRO A 39 -13.72 -4.03 19.50
N PRO A 40 -13.86 -5.36 19.46
CA PRO A 40 -12.71 -6.24 19.57
C PRO A 40 -11.76 -5.95 18.42
N GLU A 41 -10.56 -5.48 18.75
CA GLU A 41 -9.53 -5.10 17.79
C GLU A 41 -8.92 -6.34 17.14
N ARG A 42 -9.66 -6.97 16.23
CA ARG A 42 -9.18 -8.09 15.42
C ARG A 42 -8.39 -7.52 14.26
N PHE A 43 -7.10 -7.27 14.45
CA PHE A 43 -6.21 -6.91 13.35
C PHE A 43 -6.06 -8.08 12.37
N PRO A 44 -6.55 -7.96 11.12
CA PRO A 44 -6.45 -9.04 10.17
C PRO A 44 -5.01 -9.07 9.64
N VAL A 45 -4.24 -10.08 10.03
CA VAL A 45 -2.83 -10.30 9.60
C VAL A 45 -2.67 -10.31 8.08
N ARG A 46 -3.75 -10.60 7.34
CA ARG A 46 -3.79 -10.63 5.87
C ARG A 46 -3.36 -9.31 5.23
N PHE A 47 -3.68 -8.16 5.84
CA PHE A 47 -3.28 -6.85 5.31
C PHE A 47 -1.77 -6.62 5.39
N PHE A 48 -1.14 -7.12 6.45
CA PHE A 48 0.31 -7.05 6.62
C PHE A 48 1.04 -7.88 5.55
N LEU A 49 0.52 -9.07 5.23
CA LEU A 49 1.13 -9.95 4.22
C LEU A 49 1.13 -9.32 2.83
N VAL A 50 0.02 -8.71 2.44
CA VAL A 50 -0.08 -7.99 1.16
C VAL A 50 0.94 -6.85 1.10
N GLY A 51 1.10 -6.08 2.18
CA GLY A 51 2.10 -5.01 2.26
C GLY A 51 3.54 -5.52 2.18
N MET A 52 3.85 -6.62 2.88
CA MET A 52 5.18 -7.22 2.86
C MET A 52 5.57 -7.73 1.46
N ILE A 53 4.64 -8.39 0.75
CA ILE A 53 4.86 -8.84 -0.64
C ILE A 53 5.09 -7.65 -1.57
N PHE A 54 4.33 -6.57 -1.40
CA PHE A 54 4.50 -5.35 -2.19
C PHE A 54 5.92 -4.77 -2.02
N ILE A 55 6.44 -4.71 -0.79
CA ILE A 55 7.81 -4.23 -0.51
C ILE A 55 8.85 -5.11 -1.21
N VAL A 56 8.73 -6.43 -1.12
CA VAL A 56 9.68 -7.35 -1.74
C VAL A 56 9.68 -7.20 -3.27
N PHE A 57 8.49 -7.08 -3.87
CA PHE A 57 8.33 -6.89 -5.30
C PHE A 57 8.85 -5.52 -5.78
N ASP A 58 8.64 -4.45 -5.02
CA ASP A 58 9.13 -3.11 -5.35
C ASP A 58 10.67 -3.06 -5.33
N VAL A 59 11.27 -3.76 -4.35
CA VAL A 59 12.72 -3.95 -4.29
C VAL A 59 13.23 -4.76 -5.48
N GLU A 60 12.52 -5.80 -5.94
CA GLU A 60 12.91 -6.56 -7.13
C GLU A 60 13.01 -5.67 -8.38
N ILE A 61 12.02 -4.80 -8.59
CA ILE A 61 11.99 -3.86 -9.72
C ILE A 61 13.16 -2.87 -9.65
N ILE A 62 13.53 -2.40 -8.46
CA ILE A 62 14.66 -1.48 -8.30
C ILE A 62 15.97 -2.11 -8.80
N PHE A 63 16.14 -3.42 -8.63
CA PHE A 63 17.30 -4.17 -9.12
C PHE A 63 17.21 -4.49 -10.61
N MET A 64 16.01 -4.64 -11.15
CA MET A 64 15.80 -4.78 -12.60
C MET A 64 16.10 -3.47 -13.36
N TYR A 65 15.98 -2.31 -12.71
CA TYR A 65 16.14 -1.01 -13.38
C TYR A 65 17.55 -0.79 -13.98
N PRO A 66 18.67 -0.99 -13.24
CA PRO A 66 20.01 -0.92 -13.83
C PRO A 66 20.20 -1.84 -15.04
N TRP A 67 19.67 -3.07 -14.97
CA TRP A 67 19.73 -4.01 -16.09
C TRP A 67 18.93 -3.51 -17.30
N ALA A 68 17.72 -2.98 -17.08
CA ALA A 68 16.90 -2.43 -18.16
C ALA A 68 17.59 -1.25 -18.86
N VAL A 69 18.27 -0.37 -18.10
CA VAL A 69 19.00 0.77 -18.65
C VAL A 69 20.26 0.35 -19.43
N THR A 70 20.95 -0.69 -18.99
CA THR A 70 22.21 -1.18 -19.60
C THR A 70 22.03 -2.40 -20.50
N PHE A 71 20.78 -2.74 -20.86
CA PHE A 71 20.43 -3.96 -21.61
C PHE A 71 21.26 -4.17 -22.87
N ARG A 72 21.64 -3.09 -23.58
CA ARG A 72 22.44 -3.14 -24.81
C ARG A 72 23.88 -3.60 -24.59
N GLU A 73 24.45 -3.39 -23.40
CA GLU A 73 25.83 -3.75 -23.08
C GLU A 73 25.93 -5.17 -22.52
N ILE A 74 24.96 -5.56 -21.68
CA ILE A 74 24.97 -6.82 -20.93
C ILE A 74 24.20 -7.94 -21.67
N GLY A 75 23.26 -7.59 -22.55
CA GLY A 75 22.54 -8.51 -23.43
C GLY A 75 21.99 -9.77 -22.73
N LEU A 76 22.32 -10.94 -23.29
CA LEU A 76 21.86 -12.25 -22.81
C LEU A 76 22.36 -12.61 -21.41
N PHE A 77 23.56 -12.16 -21.01
CA PHE A 77 24.09 -12.43 -19.67
C PHE A 77 23.22 -11.77 -18.60
N GLY A 78 22.85 -10.50 -18.83
CA GLY A 78 21.95 -9.78 -17.94
C GLY A 78 20.57 -10.42 -17.88
N LEU A 79 20.07 -10.94 -19.01
CA LEU A 79 18.78 -11.63 -19.06
C LEU A 79 18.77 -12.91 -18.22
N VAL A 80 19.82 -13.73 -18.28
CA VAL A 80 19.92 -14.95 -17.45
C VAL A 80 20.07 -14.58 -15.97
N ALA A 81 20.87 -13.57 -15.64
CA ALA A 81 21.04 -13.10 -14.26
C ALA A 81 19.71 -12.60 -13.67
N MET A 82 18.92 -11.84 -14.44
CA MET A 82 17.60 -11.36 -14.00
C MET A 82 16.59 -12.50 -13.85
N LEU A 83 16.60 -13.49 -14.75
CA LEU A 83 15.74 -14.67 -14.62
C LEU A 83 16.04 -15.45 -13.34
N ILE A 84 17.31 -15.65 -12.99
CA ILE A 84 17.71 -16.32 -11.75
C ILE A 84 17.26 -15.52 -10.53
N PHE A 85 17.45 -14.19 -10.56
CA PHE A 85 17.05 -13.30 -9.48
C PHE A 85 15.53 -13.34 -9.23
N SER A 86 14.73 -13.20 -10.29
CA SER A 86 13.27 -13.30 -10.19
C SER A 86 12.82 -14.68 -9.71
N PHE A 87 13.49 -15.76 -10.14
CA PHE A 87 13.15 -17.11 -9.69
C PHE A 87 13.36 -17.29 -8.18
N ALA A 88 14.45 -16.73 -7.62
CA ALA A 88 14.75 -16.80 -6.20
C ALA A 88 13.71 -16.06 -5.33
N VAL A 89 13.24 -14.90 -5.80
CA VAL A 89 12.17 -14.14 -5.14
C VAL A 89 10.84 -14.90 -5.20
N PHE A 90 10.54 -15.50 -6.37
CA PHE A 90 9.32 -16.28 -6.57
C PHE A 90 9.30 -17.56 -5.71
N GLU A 91 10.44 -18.23 -5.56
CA GLU A 91 10.59 -19.40 -4.69
C GLU A 91 10.34 -19.02 -3.22
N SER A 92 10.92 -17.91 -2.76
CA SER A 92 10.73 -17.39 -1.40
C SER A 92 9.24 -17.12 -1.09
N PHE A 93 8.50 -16.57 -2.05
CA PHE A 93 7.05 -16.37 -1.93
C PHE A 93 6.27 -17.70 -1.88
N SER A 94 6.63 -18.66 -2.73
CA SER A 94 5.98 -19.98 -2.77
C SER A 94 6.18 -20.78 -1.48
N LEU A 95 7.39 -20.70 -0.90
CA LEU A 95 7.73 -21.31 0.39
C LEU A 95 6.91 -20.69 1.53
N TYR A 96 6.78 -19.37 1.55
CA TYR A 96 5.95 -18.68 2.53
C TYR A 96 4.48 -19.14 2.46
N HIS A 97 3.93 -19.24 1.24
CA HIS A 97 2.57 -19.72 1.04
C HIS A 97 2.38 -21.17 1.51
N ARG A 98 3.38 -22.04 1.34
CA ARG A 98 3.33 -23.43 1.86
C ARG A 98 3.37 -23.47 3.38
N GLN A 99 4.23 -22.67 4.02
CA GLN A 99 4.40 -22.62 5.47
C GLN A 99 3.16 -22.08 6.22
N TRP A 100 2.36 -21.22 5.57
CA TRP A 100 1.11 -20.70 6.13
C TRP A 100 -0.06 -21.70 6.06
N SER A 101 0.08 -22.78 5.27
CA SER A 101 -0.96 -23.80 5.11
C SER A 101 -0.85 -24.99 6.08
N SER A 102 0.24 -25.07 6.86
CA SER A 102 0.52 -26.10 7.88
C SER A 102 0.52 -25.50 9.28
#